data_AF-K1ULE6-F1
#
_entry.id   AF-K1ULE6-F1
#
_cell.length_a   1.000
_cell.length_b   1.000
_cell.length_c   1.000
_cell.angle_alpha   90.00
_cell.angle_beta   90.00
_cell.angle_gamma   90.00
#
_symmetry.space_group_name_H-M   'P 1'
#
loop_
_entity.id
_entity.type
_entity.pdbx_description
1 polymer ?
#
loop_
_entity_poly.entity_id
_entity_poly.type
_entity_poly.pdbx_seq_one_letter_code
_entity_poly.pdbx_strand_id
1 'polypeptide(L)'
;KSSDYFKAQACEHFKKLGKKSFSVTRSNAVNALDDAETVLNETEVKLDFIFFDMPGTIKSEGVMKTLSQMDYIFVPVSADRFVVESAMSFMQLFHDNFLTQGWSVTKKLAFFWTMVDKRERTSLYDVYEGMFKSLDYSVLNTRLPDSKTFQKRAVGEQKGSVPFHHLSIRPKPVAREWHQGVVRRDL
;
A
#
# COMPACT_ATOMS: atom_id res chain seq x y z
N LYS A 1 21.24 0.84 -14.62
CA LYS A 1 21.61 2.22 -14.18
C LYS A 1 21.83 2.21 -12.66
N SER A 2 22.85 2.91 -12.12
CA SER A 2 23.21 2.85 -10.69
C SER A 2 22.29 3.70 -9.79
N SER A 3 22.31 3.40 -8.49
CA SER A 3 21.60 4.13 -7.42
C SER A 3 21.79 5.66 -7.47
N ASP A 4 22.95 6.12 -7.92
CA ASP A 4 23.31 7.55 -7.89
C ASP A 4 22.55 8.37 -8.94
N TYR A 5 22.18 7.77 -10.07
CA TYR A 5 21.34 8.40 -11.09
C TYR A 5 19.98 8.80 -10.52
N PHE A 6 19.35 7.91 -9.75
CA PHE A 6 18.04 8.16 -9.16
C PHE A 6 18.10 9.17 -8.00
N LYS A 7 19.19 9.15 -7.21
CA LYS A 7 19.44 10.17 -6.18
C LYS A 7 19.57 11.56 -6.79
N ALA A 8 20.31 11.68 -7.89
CA ALA A 8 20.47 12.96 -8.60
C ALA A 8 19.12 13.48 -9.13
N GLN A 9 18.32 12.61 -9.75
CA GLN A 9 17.00 12.97 -10.27
C GLN A 9 16.03 13.39 -9.15
N ALA A 10 16.04 12.69 -8.01
CA ALA A 10 15.26 13.07 -6.83
C ALA A 10 15.70 14.44 -6.27
N CYS A 11 17.02 14.67 -6.17
CA CYS A 11 17.57 15.93 -5.70
C CYS A 11 17.14 17.10 -6.59
N GLU A 12 17.23 16.96 -7.93
CA GLU A 12 16.73 17.99 -8.85
C GLU A 12 15.24 18.24 -8.71
N HIS A 13 14.44 17.19 -8.50
CA HIS A 13 13.00 17.31 -8.31
C HIS A 13 12.65 18.11 -7.06
N PHE A 14 13.27 17.78 -5.91
CA PHE A 14 13.05 18.50 -4.66
C PHE A 14 13.55 19.96 -4.72
N LYS A 15 14.68 20.20 -5.40
CA LYS A 15 15.16 21.56 -5.70
C LYS A 15 14.16 22.37 -6.52
N LYS A 16 13.59 21.78 -7.58
CA LYS A 16 12.57 22.45 -8.42
C LYS A 16 11.27 22.73 -7.67
N LEU A 17 10.89 21.86 -6.74
CA LEU A 17 9.68 22.04 -5.92
C LEU A 17 9.87 22.99 -4.73
N GLY A 18 11.11 23.37 -4.40
CA GLY A 18 11.41 24.20 -3.23
C GLY A 18 11.06 23.53 -1.89
N LYS A 19 10.89 22.20 -1.89
CA LYS A 19 10.49 21.41 -0.71
C LYS A 19 11.59 20.45 -0.34
N LYS A 20 11.86 20.31 0.97
CA LYS A 20 12.72 19.25 1.49
C LYS A 20 12.07 17.88 1.20
N SER A 21 12.90 16.86 1.01
CA SER A 21 12.42 15.48 0.90
C SER A 21 11.74 15.04 2.19
N PHE A 22 10.74 14.16 2.08
CA PHE A 22 10.16 13.49 3.25
C PHE A 22 11.24 12.64 3.95
N SER A 23 11.26 12.67 5.29
CA SER A 23 12.10 11.76 6.07
C SER A 23 11.60 10.32 5.92
N VAL A 24 12.52 9.38 5.77
CA VAL A 24 12.21 7.95 5.67
C VAL A 24 13.00 7.22 6.74
N THR A 25 12.28 6.69 7.73
CA THR A 25 12.85 5.88 8.81
C THR A 25 12.55 4.41 8.54
N ARG A 26 13.58 3.56 8.62
CA ARG A 26 13.38 2.11 8.51
C ARG A 26 12.91 1.57 9.85
N SER A 27 11.82 0.83 9.82
CA SER A 27 11.25 0.19 11.01
C SER A 27 10.69 -1.18 10.66
N ASN A 28 10.40 -1.98 11.68
CA ASN A 28 9.65 -3.24 11.56
C ASN A 28 8.26 -3.06 12.20
N ALA A 29 7.34 -3.99 11.95
CA ALA A 29 5.96 -3.85 12.44
C ALA A 29 5.84 -3.82 13.98
N VAL A 30 6.80 -4.38 14.71
CA VAL A 30 6.80 -4.44 16.17
C VAL A 30 7.20 -3.09 16.77
N ASN A 31 8.24 -2.47 16.21
CA ASN A 31 8.83 -1.22 16.71
C ASN A 31 8.26 0.03 16.02
N ALA A 32 7.40 -0.13 15.01
CA ALA A 32 6.87 0.97 14.20
C ALA A 32 6.30 2.13 15.02
N LEU A 33 5.53 1.83 16.07
CA LEU A 33 4.92 2.87 16.91
C LEU A 33 5.96 3.64 17.72
N ASP A 34 6.95 2.95 18.28
CA ASP A 34 8.01 3.54 19.09
C ASP A 34 8.96 4.38 18.22
N ASP A 35 9.30 3.89 17.03
CA ASP A 35 10.11 4.62 16.06
C ASP A 35 9.38 5.89 15.57
N ALA A 36 8.06 5.83 15.39
CA ALA A 36 7.27 6.99 15.02
C ALA A 36 7.20 8.02 16.15
N GLU A 37 7.08 7.60 17.41
CA GLU A 37 7.14 8.49 18.57
C GLU A 37 8.52 9.16 18.68
N THR A 38 9.59 8.41 18.44
CA THR A 38 10.95 8.96 18.37
C THR A 38 11.07 10.02 17.29
N VAL A 39 10.57 9.74 16.08
CA VAL A 39 10.54 10.73 14.98
C VAL A 39 9.74 11.97 15.36
N LEU A 40 8.59 11.82 16.03
CA LEU A 40 7.78 12.96 16.48
C LEU A 40 8.53 13.85 17.47
N ASN A 41 9.28 13.24 18.39
CA ASN A 41 10.00 13.95 19.45
C ASN A 41 11.31 14.60 18.95
N GLU A 42 12.00 13.96 18.00
CA GLU A 42 13.30 14.44 17.49
C GLU A 42 13.16 15.44 16.34
N THR A 43 12.01 15.49 15.66
CA THR A 43 11.83 16.37 14.50
C THR A 43 11.53 17.80 14.96
N GLU A 44 12.38 18.76 14.57
CA GLU A 44 12.18 20.20 14.84
C GLU A 44 10.94 20.79 14.15
N VAL A 45 10.42 20.09 13.14
CA VAL A 45 9.24 20.48 12.35
C VAL A 45 8.02 19.70 12.82
N LYS A 46 6.93 20.41 13.11
CA LYS A 46 5.63 19.78 13.39
C LYS A 46 5.18 18.96 12.17
N LEU A 47 5.00 17.66 12.36
CA LEU A 47 4.46 16.76 11.35
C LEU A 47 2.94 16.72 11.44
N ASP A 48 2.25 16.95 10.32
CA ASP A 48 0.80 16.78 10.24
C ASP A 48 0.40 15.33 9.95
N PHE A 49 1.30 14.55 9.34
CA PHE A 49 1.07 13.17 8.92
C PHE A 49 2.32 12.33 9.09
N ILE A 50 2.14 11.11 9.57
CA ILE A 50 3.12 10.02 9.45
C ILE A 50 2.50 8.94 8.61
N PHE A 51 3.31 8.31 7.76
CA PHE A 51 2.88 7.27 6.84
C PHE A 51 3.60 5.97 7.16
N PHE A 52 2.83 4.95 7.52
CA PHE A 52 3.35 3.61 7.81
C PHE A 52 3.25 2.69 6.61
N ASP A 53 4.39 2.14 6.21
CA ASP A 53 4.47 1.18 5.14
C ASP A 53 4.42 -0.26 5.69
N MET A 54 3.22 -0.70 6.06
CA MET A 54 3.05 -1.95 6.82
C MET A 54 3.28 -3.21 5.95
N PRO A 55 3.97 -4.24 6.48
CA PRO A 55 4.16 -5.49 5.73
C PRO A 55 2.81 -6.17 5.48
N GLY A 56 2.61 -6.68 4.25
CA GLY A 56 1.29 -7.14 3.78
C GLY A 56 0.81 -8.49 4.32
N THR A 57 1.38 -8.99 5.43
CA THR A 57 0.95 -10.25 6.06
C THR A 57 0.42 -9.99 7.47
N ILE A 58 -0.87 -10.16 7.65
CA ILE A 58 -1.59 -9.92 8.92
C ILE A 58 -1.08 -10.80 10.07
N LYS A 59 -0.54 -11.98 9.73
CA LYS A 59 -0.04 -12.97 10.68
C LYS A 59 1.36 -12.67 11.21
N SER A 60 2.08 -11.67 10.68
CA SER A 60 3.36 -11.31 11.27
C SER A 60 3.15 -10.56 12.57
N GLU A 61 4.00 -10.88 13.54
CA GLU A 61 3.99 -10.28 14.87
C GLU A 61 3.99 -8.74 14.80
N GLY A 62 3.20 -8.09 15.65
CA GLY A 62 3.12 -6.64 15.74
C GLY A 62 2.19 -5.97 14.71
N VAL A 63 1.87 -6.59 13.57
CA VAL A 63 1.09 -5.90 12.51
C VAL A 63 -0.30 -5.48 12.98
N MET A 64 -1.08 -6.38 13.58
CA MET A 64 -2.44 -6.07 14.02
C MET A 64 -2.47 -5.06 15.16
N LYS A 65 -1.50 -5.14 16.09
CA LYS A 65 -1.34 -4.16 17.16
C LYS A 65 -1.03 -2.77 16.59
N THR A 66 -0.09 -2.69 15.65
CA THR A 66 0.28 -1.42 15.01
C THR A 66 -0.88 -0.84 14.21
N LEU A 67 -1.61 -1.67 13.44
CA LEU A 67 -2.80 -1.25 12.72
C LEU A 67 -3.92 -0.77 13.66
N SER A 68 -4.11 -1.38 14.84
CA SER A 68 -5.17 -0.93 15.74
C SER A 68 -4.94 0.48 16.31
N GLN A 69 -3.69 0.94 16.33
CA GLN A 69 -3.26 2.25 16.82
C GLN A 69 -3.23 3.35 15.74
N MET A 70 -3.72 3.04 14.54
CA MET A 70 -3.76 3.95 13.40
C MET A 70 -5.11 4.66 13.29
N ASP A 71 -5.14 5.90 12.77
CA ASP A 71 -6.41 6.60 12.51
C ASP A 71 -7.07 6.18 11.18
N TYR A 72 -6.29 6.02 10.11
CA TYR A 72 -6.83 5.86 8.74
C TYR A 72 -6.18 4.73 7.93
N ILE A 73 -6.79 3.55 7.90
CA ILE A 73 -6.22 2.41 7.18
C ILE A 73 -6.65 2.40 5.72
N PHE A 74 -5.69 2.44 4.77
CA PHE A 74 -5.97 2.32 3.34
C PHE A 74 -5.53 0.95 2.81
N VAL A 75 -6.43 0.24 2.14
CA VAL A 75 -6.17 -1.12 1.65
C VAL A 75 -6.19 -1.13 0.13
N PRO A 76 -5.03 -1.30 -0.55
CA PRO A 76 -5.00 -1.45 -2.00
C PRO A 76 -5.64 -2.78 -2.43
N VAL A 77 -6.50 -2.72 -3.44
CA VAL A 77 -7.16 -3.91 -4.01
C VAL A 77 -7.12 -3.84 -5.53
N SER A 78 -6.72 -4.92 -6.21
CA SER A 78 -6.87 -5.06 -7.66
C SER A 78 -8.16 -5.81 -7.98
N ALA A 79 -8.67 -5.73 -9.22
CA ALA A 79 -9.83 -6.49 -9.69
C ALA A 79 -9.50 -7.99 -9.91
N ASP A 80 -8.76 -8.59 -8.97
CA ASP A 80 -8.47 -10.00 -8.91
C ASP A 80 -9.25 -10.61 -7.74
N ARG A 81 -9.95 -11.71 -8.01
CA ARG A 81 -10.78 -12.39 -7.02
C ARG A 81 -10.03 -12.75 -5.74
N PHE A 82 -8.79 -13.26 -5.83
CA PHE A 82 -8.02 -13.67 -4.66
C PHE A 82 -7.57 -12.48 -3.83
N VAL A 83 -7.24 -11.37 -4.48
CA VAL A 83 -6.88 -10.11 -3.80
C VAL A 83 -8.09 -9.56 -3.06
N VAL A 84 -9.25 -9.53 -3.69
CA VAL A 84 -10.51 -9.10 -3.07
C VAL A 84 -10.91 -10.01 -1.90
N GLU A 85 -10.88 -11.33 -2.08
CA GLU A 85 -11.22 -12.31 -1.03
C GLU A 85 -10.31 -12.13 0.20
N SER A 86 -9.00 -11.99 -0.01
CA SER A 86 -8.06 -11.80 1.10
C SER A 86 -8.22 -10.44 1.77
N ALA A 87 -8.52 -9.38 1.01
CA ALA A 87 -8.78 -8.05 1.57
C ALA A 87 -10.06 -8.04 2.43
N MET A 88 -11.08 -8.82 2.05
CA MET A 88 -12.27 -9.01 2.88
C MET A 88 -11.98 -9.82 4.14
N SER A 89 -11.22 -10.92 4.04
CA SER A 89 -10.81 -11.69 5.22
C SER A 89 -10.02 -10.84 6.21
N PHE A 90 -9.14 -9.96 5.71
CA PHE A 90 -8.47 -8.97 6.54
C PHE A 90 -9.46 -8.06 7.28
N MET A 91 -10.39 -7.48 6.54
CA MET A 91 -11.37 -6.55 7.10
C MET A 91 -12.22 -7.22 8.18
N GLN A 92 -12.69 -8.44 7.94
CA GLN A 92 -13.43 -9.23 8.94
C GLN A 92 -12.60 -9.47 10.19
N LEU A 93 -11.36 -9.94 10.03
CA LEU A 93 -10.44 -10.17 11.16
C LEU A 93 -10.12 -8.89 11.94
N PHE A 94 -9.96 -7.76 11.26
CA PHE A 94 -9.71 -6.48 11.91
C PHE A 94 -10.95 -5.97 12.65
N HIS A 95 -12.11 -6.08 12.01
CA HIS A 95 -13.37 -5.66 12.58
C HIS A 95 -13.71 -6.44 13.85
N ASP A 96 -13.70 -7.78 13.77
CA ASP A 96 -14.11 -8.66 14.86
C ASP A 96 -13.19 -8.55 16.08
N ASN A 97 -11.88 -8.44 15.84
CA ASN A 97 -10.88 -8.47 16.91
C ASN A 97 -10.53 -7.08 17.48
N PHE A 98 -10.75 -5.99 16.74
CA PHE A 98 -10.25 -4.66 17.14
C PHE A 98 -11.31 -3.57 17.13
N LEU A 99 -12.17 -3.51 16.11
CA LEU A 99 -13.22 -2.48 16.05
C LEU A 99 -14.37 -2.81 17.01
N THR A 100 -14.92 -4.01 16.92
CA THR A 100 -16.05 -4.44 17.77
C THR A 100 -15.69 -4.53 19.24
N GLN A 101 -14.44 -4.86 19.57
CA GLN A 101 -13.93 -4.91 20.94
C GLN A 101 -13.59 -3.53 21.51
N GLY A 102 -13.62 -2.46 20.70
CA GLY A 102 -13.23 -1.11 21.13
C GLY A 102 -11.73 -0.95 21.40
N TRP A 103 -10.90 -1.82 20.83
CA TRP A 103 -9.43 -1.83 21.04
C TRP A 103 -8.65 -1.12 19.94
N SER A 104 -9.36 -0.40 19.06
CA SER A 104 -8.76 0.39 17.99
C SER A 104 -9.18 1.85 18.06
N VAL A 105 -8.23 2.73 17.75
CA VAL A 105 -8.44 4.17 17.54
C VAL A 105 -8.78 4.50 16.07
N THR A 106 -8.96 3.48 15.22
CA THR A 106 -9.21 3.65 13.78
C THR A 106 -10.51 4.42 13.55
N LYS A 107 -10.37 5.61 12.95
CA LYS A 107 -11.48 6.46 12.51
C LYS A 107 -12.10 5.94 11.22
N LYS A 108 -11.28 5.44 10.29
CA LYS A 108 -11.77 4.92 9.01
C LYS A 108 -10.81 3.90 8.40
N LEU A 109 -11.37 2.81 7.90
CA LEU A 109 -10.70 1.85 7.03
C LEU A 109 -11.35 1.92 5.65
N ALA A 110 -10.56 2.10 4.58
CA ALA A 110 -11.08 2.23 3.23
C ALA A 110 -10.25 1.48 2.18
N PHE A 111 -10.93 0.82 1.25
CA PHE A 111 -10.32 0.23 0.06
C PHE A 111 -10.05 1.28 -1.01
N PHE A 112 -9.05 1.04 -1.85
CA PHE A 112 -8.90 1.78 -3.11
C PHE A 112 -8.42 0.85 -4.22
N TRP A 113 -8.80 1.17 -5.45
CA TRP A 113 -8.45 0.34 -6.59
C TRP A 113 -7.03 0.63 -7.06
N THR A 114 -6.23 -0.41 -7.15
CA THR A 114 -4.89 -0.41 -7.74
C THR A 114 -4.83 -1.31 -8.97
N MET A 115 -3.79 -1.15 -9.77
CA MET A 115 -3.57 -1.93 -11.00
C MET A 115 -4.77 -1.89 -11.95
N VAL A 116 -5.49 -0.77 -11.99
CA VAL A 116 -6.72 -0.64 -12.77
C VAL A 116 -6.38 -0.68 -14.26
N ASP A 117 -6.89 -1.68 -14.97
CA ASP A 117 -6.78 -1.72 -16.41
C ASP A 117 -7.78 -0.73 -17.02
N LYS A 118 -7.26 0.28 -17.72
CA LYS A 118 -8.07 1.28 -18.42
C LYS A 118 -8.94 0.67 -19.54
N ARG A 119 -8.64 -0.56 -19.97
CA ARG A 119 -9.35 -1.29 -21.02
C ARG A 119 -10.43 -2.21 -20.48
N GLU A 120 -10.38 -2.50 -19.18
CA GLU A 120 -11.35 -3.37 -18.54
C GLU A 120 -12.69 -2.65 -18.45
N ARG A 121 -13.74 -3.33 -18.92
CA ARG A 121 -15.10 -2.81 -18.82
C ARG A 121 -15.54 -2.91 -17.36
N THR A 122 -16.18 -1.84 -16.90
CA THR A 122 -16.54 -1.46 -15.52
C THR A 122 -17.18 -2.55 -14.65
N SER A 123 -17.68 -3.65 -15.25
CA SER A 123 -18.53 -4.64 -14.57
C SER A 123 -17.91 -5.30 -13.34
N LEU A 124 -16.61 -5.64 -13.34
CA LEU A 124 -16.00 -6.31 -12.18
C LEU A 124 -15.81 -5.36 -11.00
N TYR A 125 -15.38 -4.12 -11.27
CA TYR A 125 -15.31 -3.08 -10.24
C TYR A 125 -16.68 -2.79 -9.65
N ASP A 126 -17.72 -2.69 -10.49
CA ASP A 126 -19.09 -2.41 -10.03
C ASP A 126 -19.63 -3.55 -9.15
N VAL A 127 -19.36 -4.81 -9.51
CA VAL A 127 -19.74 -5.99 -8.71
C VAL A 127 -19.05 -5.96 -7.36
N TYR A 128 -17.73 -5.76 -7.32
CA TYR A 128 -17.00 -5.74 -6.05
C TYR A 128 -17.32 -4.51 -5.20
N GLU A 129 -17.51 -3.33 -5.79
CA GLU A 129 -17.98 -2.15 -5.07
C GLU A 129 -19.40 -2.35 -4.50
N GLY A 130 -20.29 -3.02 -5.23
CA GLY A 130 -21.60 -3.41 -4.73
C GLY A 130 -21.50 -4.32 -3.51
N MET A 131 -20.61 -5.31 -3.56
CA MET A 131 -20.33 -6.20 -2.44
C MET A 131 -19.73 -5.43 -1.24
N PHE A 132 -18.75 -4.55 -1.44
CA PHE A 132 -18.18 -3.73 -0.37
C PHE A 132 -19.23 -2.84 0.29
N LYS A 133 -20.10 -2.19 -0.50
CA LYS A 133 -21.22 -1.40 0.01
C LYS A 133 -22.20 -2.22 0.83
N SER A 134 -22.50 -3.46 0.41
CA SER A 134 -23.41 -4.34 1.16
C SER A 134 -22.85 -4.75 2.53
N LEU A 135 -21.52 -4.69 2.69
CA LEU A 135 -20.81 -4.99 3.94
C LEU A 135 -20.46 -3.73 4.74
N ASP A 136 -20.98 -2.56 4.33
CA ASP A 136 -20.65 -1.25 4.91
C ASP A 136 -19.14 -0.92 4.90
N TYR A 137 -18.41 -1.46 3.91
CA TYR A 137 -17.00 -1.17 3.73
C TYR A 137 -16.80 0.07 2.86
N SER A 138 -15.99 1.01 3.35
CA SER A 138 -15.66 2.20 2.59
C SER A 138 -14.76 1.87 1.40
N VAL A 139 -15.09 2.43 0.23
CA VAL A 139 -14.25 2.40 -0.98
C VAL A 139 -13.99 3.84 -1.42
N LEU A 140 -12.73 4.18 -1.67
CA LEU A 140 -12.35 5.49 -2.19
C LEU A 140 -12.60 5.57 -3.69
N ASN A 141 -12.94 6.76 -4.20
CA ASN A 141 -13.08 7.03 -5.63
C ASN A 141 -11.74 6.96 -6.39
N THR A 142 -10.61 6.91 -5.67
CA THR A 142 -9.27 6.85 -6.24
C THR A 142 -9.05 5.53 -6.97
N ARG A 143 -8.61 5.62 -8.23
CA ARG A 143 -8.27 4.47 -9.08
C ARG A 143 -6.86 4.65 -9.64
N LEU A 144 -5.92 3.82 -9.18
CA LEU A 144 -4.54 3.84 -9.64
C LEU A 144 -4.40 2.89 -10.84
N PRO A 145 -4.12 3.41 -12.05
CA PRO A 145 -4.02 2.55 -13.23
C PRO A 145 -2.77 1.67 -13.20
N ASP A 146 -2.86 0.48 -13.80
CA ASP A 146 -1.66 -0.32 -14.09
C ASP A 146 -0.77 0.47 -15.06
N SER A 147 0.29 1.04 -14.51
CA SER A 147 1.27 1.80 -15.27
C SER A 147 2.62 1.11 -15.11
N LYS A 148 2.96 0.33 -16.14
CA LYS A 148 4.31 -0.21 -16.36
C LYS A 148 5.40 0.86 -16.29
N THR A 149 5.05 2.15 -16.40
CA THR A 149 5.94 3.29 -16.25
C THR A 149 6.39 3.51 -14.80
N PHE A 150 5.56 3.21 -13.79
CA PHE A 150 6.00 3.25 -12.39
C PHE A 150 6.92 2.07 -12.07
N GLN A 151 6.59 0.88 -12.56
CA GLN A 151 7.44 -0.31 -12.43
C GLN A 151 8.81 -0.13 -13.11
N LYS A 152 8.86 0.45 -14.32
CA LYS A 152 10.13 0.76 -15.02
C LYS A 152 10.96 1.87 -14.36
N ARG A 153 10.35 2.73 -13.55
CA ARG A 153 11.08 3.74 -12.77
C ARG A 153 11.68 3.15 -11.49
N ALA A 154 11.05 2.13 -10.91
CA ALA A 154 11.59 1.37 -9.77
C ALA A 154 12.61 0.30 -10.19
N VAL A 155 12.39 -0.35 -11.35
CA VAL A 155 13.26 -1.40 -11.91
C VAL A 155 13.90 -0.85 -13.17
N GLY A 156 15.17 -0.45 -13.06
CA GLY A 156 15.93 0.14 -14.17
C GLY A 156 15.89 -0.73 -15.44
N GLU A 157 15.66 -0.09 -16.58
CA GLU A 157 15.69 -0.74 -17.90
C GLU A 157 16.96 -1.59 -18.07
N GLN A 158 16.78 -2.92 -18.07
CA GLN A 158 17.65 -3.83 -18.80
C GLN A 158 16.92 -4.22 -20.09
N LYS A 159 17.45 -3.76 -21.23
CA LYS A 159 17.17 -4.36 -22.54
C LYS A 159 18.49 -4.89 -23.09
N GLY A 160 18.51 -6.18 -23.38
CA GLY A 160 19.48 -6.88 -24.23
C GLY A 160 18.84 -8.17 -24.75
N SER A 161 18.55 -8.18 -26.06
CA SER A 161 18.00 -9.28 -26.91
C SER A 161 18.82 -10.59 -26.84
N VAL A 162 18.44 -11.81 -27.26
CA VAL A 162 17.64 -12.37 -28.40
C VAL A 162 17.49 -13.93 -28.21
N PRO A 163 16.96 -14.72 -29.18
CA PRO A 163 15.62 -15.33 -29.31
C PRO A 163 15.50 -16.77 -28.73
N PHE A 164 14.33 -17.44 -28.70
CA PHE A 164 14.16 -18.90 -28.98
C PHE A 164 12.69 -19.36 -28.80
N HIS A 165 12.39 -20.48 -29.45
CA HIS A 165 11.10 -21.02 -29.87
C HIS A 165 10.11 -21.41 -28.75
N HIS A 166 8.84 -21.50 -29.16
CA HIS A 166 7.73 -22.23 -28.53
C HIS A 166 8.19 -23.33 -27.53
N LEU A 167 7.77 -23.18 -26.27
CA LEU A 167 7.24 -24.27 -25.46
C LEU A 167 6.32 -23.68 -24.38
N SER A 168 5.06 -24.10 -24.40
CA SER A 168 4.06 -23.79 -23.40
C SER A 168 4.43 -24.40 -22.05
N ILE A 169 4.90 -23.59 -21.11
CA ILE A 169 4.68 -23.78 -19.68
C ILE A 169 4.44 -22.39 -19.07
N ARG A 170 3.18 -22.05 -18.80
CA ARG A 170 2.84 -20.88 -17.98
C ARG A 170 3.33 -21.18 -16.55
N PRO A 171 4.20 -20.37 -15.93
CA PRO A 171 4.38 -20.45 -14.50
C PRO A 171 3.06 -20.04 -13.84
N LYS A 172 2.57 -20.87 -12.91
CA LYS A 172 1.47 -20.53 -12.01
C LYS A 172 1.83 -19.21 -11.30
N PRO A 173 0.93 -18.22 -11.21
CA PRO A 173 1.20 -17.07 -10.37
C PRO A 173 1.19 -17.56 -8.93
N VAL A 174 2.38 -17.58 -8.31
CA VAL A 174 2.54 -17.72 -6.88
C VAL A 174 1.95 -16.46 -6.27
N ALA A 175 0.72 -16.59 -5.76
CA ALA A 175 0.08 -15.59 -4.92
C ALA A 175 0.83 -15.52 -3.58
N ARG A 176 1.99 -14.88 -3.56
CA ARG A 176 2.73 -14.48 -2.36
C ARG A 176 3.54 -13.25 -2.71
N GLU A 177 2.96 -12.07 -2.58
CA GLU A 177 3.66 -10.82 -2.24
C GLU A 177 2.68 -9.64 -2.32
N TRP A 178 2.16 -9.28 -1.15
CA TRP A 178 1.30 -8.12 -0.94
C TRP A 178 2.15 -6.84 -0.93
N HIS A 179 1.77 -5.85 -1.75
CA HIS A 179 2.41 -4.54 -1.80
C HIS A 179 1.44 -3.46 -1.28
N GLN A 180 1.54 -3.22 0.03
CA GLN A 180 1.53 -1.96 0.80
C GLN A 180 0.69 -0.71 0.43
N GLY A 181 0.26 0.01 1.49
CA GLY A 181 -0.30 1.36 1.42
C GLY A 181 -0.66 2.00 2.78
N VAL A 182 0.33 2.67 3.40
CA VAL A 182 0.28 4.00 4.06
C VAL A 182 -0.94 4.39 4.92
N VAL A 183 -0.72 4.76 6.19
CA VAL A 183 -1.77 5.24 7.13
C VAL A 183 -1.33 6.45 7.95
N ARG A 184 -2.20 7.47 8.03
CA ARG A 184 -2.13 8.72 8.79
C ARG A 184 -2.44 8.48 10.28
N ARG A 185 -1.60 9.02 11.18
CA ARG A 185 -1.98 9.35 12.56
C ARG A 185 -2.21 10.86 12.64
N ASP A 186 -3.41 11.29 13.01
CA ASP A 186 -3.69 12.70 13.31
C ASP A 186 -3.35 12.98 14.76
N LEU A 187 -2.48 13.96 14.98
CA LEU A 187 -2.16 14.50 16.31
C LEU A 187 -3.30 15.37 16.84
#